data_AF-A0A2P4YDC3-F1
#
_entry.id   AF-A0A2P4YDC3-F1
#
_cell.length_a   1.000
_cell.length_b   1.000
_cell.length_c   1.000
_cell.angle_alpha   90.00
_cell.angle_beta   90.00
_cell.angle_gamma   90.00
#
_symmetry.space_group_name_H-M   'P 1'
#
loop_
_entity.id
_entity.type
_entity.pdbx_description
1 polymer ?
#
loop_
_entity_poly.entity_id
_entity_poly.type
_entity_poly.pdbx_seq_one_letter_code
_entity_poly.pdbx_strand_id
1 'polypeptide(L)'
;MSTLADSFLEDLDELSGGSSDEEETLTSSSVPGVASAADAEAQDDDDDEQMLEVPNASQSRATKRKRPTDVEQDFEQKTEDLAESLRSSVKERGVAAVATLKRSPKYLDHVQKIQRFVDVDDSSAAKPQPLEEGSVEYDLVVTSNDLMVQIDDEIEAVHRFIAEIYAAKFPELDSLVPNALDYARVVKAIGNEMDLTLVEELPKLLPSSAVIGISVTGSGTSGKPLGQEDLKTCMEACDELLSLDKDKNMILRFVESRMNLLDLLVV
;
A
#
# COMPACT_ATOMS: atom_id res chain seq x y z
N MET A 1 -33.65 -38.52 -36.28
CA MET A 1 -33.86 -37.72 -35.05
C MET A 1 -32.47 -37.32 -34.57
N SER A 2 -31.96 -36.17 -34.98
CA SER A 2 -30.75 -35.63 -34.35
C SER A 2 -31.10 -35.23 -32.92
N THR A 3 -30.16 -35.48 -32.02
CA THR A 3 -30.29 -35.23 -30.59
C THR A 3 -29.84 -33.81 -30.28
N LEU A 4 -30.28 -33.27 -29.14
CA LEU A 4 -30.05 -31.88 -28.72
C LEU A 4 -28.58 -31.43 -28.77
N ALA A 5 -27.62 -32.37 -28.71
CA ALA A 5 -26.19 -32.09 -28.72
C ALA A 5 -25.65 -31.54 -30.06
N ASP A 6 -26.23 -31.92 -31.21
CA ASP A 6 -25.79 -31.37 -32.53
C ASP A 6 -26.03 -29.85 -32.58
N SER A 7 -27.22 -29.42 -32.14
CA SER A 7 -27.64 -28.01 -32.16
C SER A 7 -26.84 -27.09 -31.22
N PHE A 8 -26.11 -27.66 -30.25
CA PHE A 8 -25.22 -26.90 -29.35
C PHE A 8 -23.79 -26.80 -29.89
N LEU A 9 -23.43 -27.60 -30.90
CA LEU A 9 -22.13 -27.51 -31.56
C LEU A 9 -22.14 -26.50 -32.72
N GLU A 10 -23.25 -26.42 -33.48
CA GLU A 10 -23.40 -25.40 -34.54
C GLU A 10 -23.33 -23.96 -33.98
N ASP A 11 -23.96 -23.67 -32.82
CA ASP A 11 -23.88 -22.38 -32.13
C ASP A 11 -22.47 -22.02 -31.60
N LEU A 12 -21.57 -23.01 -31.46
CA LEU A 12 -20.22 -22.82 -30.94
C LEU A 12 -19.18 -22.55 -32.05
N ASP A 13 -19.37 -23.15 -33.24
CA ASP A 13 -18.51 -22.90 -34.40
C ASP A 13 -18.71 -21.48 -34.99
N GLU A 14 -19.90 -20.88 -34.86
CA GLU A 14 -20.16 -19.52 -35.39
C GLU A 14 -19.40 -18.41 -34.62
N LEU A 15 -18.90 -18.69 -33.40
CA LEU A 15 -18.16 -17.73 -32.56
C LEU A 15 -16.63 -17.84 -32.66
N SER A 16 -16.08 -18.83 -33.38
CA SER A 16 -14.62 -19.00 -33.53
C SER A 16 -14.05 -18.45 -34.84
N GLY A 17 -14.88 -17.87 -35.72
CA GLY A 17 -14.55 -17.41 -37.07
C GLY A 17 -13.82 -16.06 -37.19
N GLY A 18 -12.93 -15.72 -36.26
CA GLY A 18 -12.23 -14.42 -36.19
C GLY A 18 -11.07 -14.25 -37.17
N SER A 19 -11.31 -14.38 -38.48
CA SER A 19 -10.29 -14.10 -39.52
C SER A 19 -10.04 -12.59 -39.63
N SER A 20 -8.79 -12.17 -39.43
CA SER A 20 -8.33 -10.79 -39.67
C SER A 20 -7.32 -10.81 -40.82
N ASP A 21 -7.63 -10.18 -41.95
CA ASP A 21 -6.63 -9.63 -42.88
C ASP A 21 -7.27 -8.75 -43.97
N GLU A 22 -6.47 -7.82 -44.49
CA GLU A 22 -6.68 -6.93 -45.66
C GLU A 22 -7.75 -5.80 -45.55
N GLU A 23 -7.54 -4.57 -46.06
CA GLU A 23 -6.35 -3.73 -46.36
C GLU A 23 -6.82 -2.32 -46.78
N GLU A 24 -5.88 -1.37 -46.98
CA GLU A 24 -6.03 -0.08 -47.70
C GLU A 24 -6.95 1.03 -47.10
N THR A 25 -6.65 2.34 -47.18
CA THR A 25 -5.46 3.13 -47.61
C THR A 25 -5.54 4.53 -46.98
N LEU A 26 -4.43 5.28 -46.91
CA LEU A 26 -4.32 6.66 -47.44
C LEU A 26 -2.88 7.24 -47.29
N THR A 27 -2.50 8.10 -48.23
CA THR A 27 -1.17 8.70 -48.43
C THR A 27 -1.06 10.09 -47.73
N SER A 28 0.03 10.86 -47.62
CA SER A 28 1.35 10.93 -48.29
C SER A 28 2.33 11.90 -47.55
N SER A 29 3.65 11.79 -47.79
CA SER A 29 4.70 12.87 -47.70
C SER A 29 4.99 13.56 -46.33
N SER A 30 6.19 14.05 -45.98
CA SER A 30 7.51 14.14 -46.66
C SER A 30 8.66 14.38 -45.66
N VAL A 31 9.88 13.94 -46.03
CA VAL A 31 11.21 14.20 -45.41
C VAL A 31 11.77 15.61 -45.75
N PRO A 32 13.00 16.09 -45.35
CA PRO A 32 14.08 15.51 -44.52
C PRO A 32 14.80 16.46 -43.49
N GLY A 33 15.66 15.89 -42.62
CA GLY A 33 17.07 16.36 -42.54
C GLY A 33 17.65 17.09 -41.29
N VAL A 34 18.79 16.55 -40.84
CA VAL A 34 20.01 17.17 -40.23
C VAL A 34 20.17 17.39 -38.69
N ALA A 35 21.17 16.69 -38.15
CA ALA A 35 22.31 17.17 -37.33
C ALA A 35 22.17 17.55 -35.82
N SER A 36 22.73 16.65 -34.98
CA SER A 36 23.91 16.87 -34.09
C SER A 36 23.77 17.21 -32.59
N ALA A 37 24.60 16.50 -31.81
CA ALA A 37 25.35 16.91 -30.59
C ALA A 37 24.89 16.42 -29.19
N ALA A 38 25.50 15.30 -28.76
CA ALA A 38 26.03 15.01 -27.41
C ALA A 38 26.99 13.80 -27.59
N ASP A 39 28.33 13.96 -27.57
CA ASP A 39 29.22 13.92 -26.39
C ASP A 39 28.90 12.73 -25.44
N ALA A 40 29.68 11.62 -25.45
CA ALA A 40 31.03 11.43 -24.85
C ALA A 40 30.92 10.96 -23.37
N GLU A 41 31.69 10.02 -22.77
CA GLU A 41 32.79 9.07 -23.11
C GLU A 41 32.68 7.88 -22.11
N ALA A 42 33.23 6.66 -22.25
CA ALA A 42 33.80 5.89 -23.37
C ALA A 42 34.06 4.40 -22.91
N GLN A 43 34.52 3.55 -23.83
CA GLN A 43 35.22 2.25 -23.64
C GLN A 43 34.47 1.04 -23.02
N ASP A 44 34.10 0.12 -23.91
CA ASP A 44 34.01 -1.32 -23.68
C ASP A 44 35.09 -1.94 -24.61
N ASP A 45 35.94 -2.83 -24.11
CA ASP A 45 37.03 -3.48 -24.87
C ASP A 45 36.70 -4.97 -25.07
N ASP A 46 36.95 -5.48 -26.29
CA ASP A 46 36.67 -6.85 -26.71
C ASP A 46 37.33 -7.93 -25.82
N ASP A 47 36.68 -9.09 -25.70
CA ASP A 47 37.34 -10.33 -26.10
C ASP A 47 36.33 -11.43 -26.50
N ASP A 48 36.69 -12.20 -27.54
CA ASP A 48 35.85 -13.17 -28.27
C ASP A 48 36.08 -14.62 -27.72
N GLU A 49 35.75 -15.63 -28.53
CA GLU A 49 36.06 -17.07 -28.40
C GLU A 49 35.03 -17.99 -27.70
N GLN A 50 33.94 -18.22 -28.43
CA GLN A 50 33.58 -19.55 -28.99
C GLN A 50 33.56 -20.81 -28.08
N MET A 51 32.32 -21.25 -27.82
CA MET A 51 31.73 -22.59 -28.08
C MET A 51 32.55 -23.91 -28.02
N LEU A 52 31.84 -24.95 -27.55
CA LEU A 52 32.15 -26.41 -27.53
C LEU A 52 33.11 -26.85 -26.40
N GLU A 53 32.98 -28.02 -25.76
CA GLU A 53 32.18 -29.22 -26.06
C GLU A 53 31.89 -30.02 -24.77
N VAL A 54 30.80 -30.82 -24.72
CA VAL A 54 30.55 -31.79 -23.64
C VAL A 54 31.05 -33.18 -24.01
N PRO A 55 31.71 -33.89 -23.08
CA PRO A 55 31.53 -35.34 -22.99
C PRO A 55 31.27 -35.86 -21.57
N ASN A 56 30.36 -36.83 -21.50
CA ASN A 56 29.93 -37.56 -20.31
C ASN A 56 30.61 -38.94 -20.26
N ALA A 57 31.22 -39.34 -19.13
CA ALA A 57 31.23 -40.74 -18.65
C ALA A 57 31.90 -40.95 -17.27
N SER A 58 31.09 -41.26 -16.26
CA SER A 58 31.26 -42.33 -15.27
C SER A 58 32.66 -42.79 -14.80
N GLN A 59 32.97 -42.64 -13.51
CA GLN A 59 33.21 -43.79 -12.59
C GLN A 59 33.34 -43.41 -11.10
N SER A 60 32.97 -44.34 -10.22
CA SER A 60 32.72 -44.12 -8.79
C SER A 60 33.94 -44.29 -7.89
N ARG A 61 34.12 -43.43 -6.87
CA ARG A 61 34.84 -43.82 -5.64
C ARG A 61 34.33 -43.07 -4.40
N ALA A 62 33.84 -43.83 -3.42
CA ALA A 62 33.28 -43.27 -2.20
C ALA A 62 34.36 -42.65 -1.29
N THR A 63 34.17 -41.39 -0.91
CA THR A 63 34.74 -40.83 0.33
C THR A 63 33.67 -40.04 1.08
N LYS A 64 33.58 -40.29 2.39
CA LYS A 64 32.50 -39.83 3.26
C LYS A 64 32.72 -38.38 3.68
N ARG A 65 32.21 -37.42 2.92
CA ARG A 65 32.12 -36.00 3.32
C ARG A 65 30.71 -35.69 3.83
N LYS A 66 30.60 -35.09 5.02
CA LYS A 66 29.32 -34.57 5.54
C LYS A 66 28.79 -33.50 4.59
N ARG A 67 27.47 -33.49 4.34
CA ARG A 67 26.80 -32.40 3.61
C ARG A 67 26.78 -31.14 4.50
N PRO A 68 27.00 -29.94 3.95
CA PRO A 68 26.72 -28.69 4.66
C PRO A 68 25.23 -28.37 4.46
N THR A 69 24.38 -28.78 5.39
CA THR A 69 22.95 -28.43 5.41
C THR A 69 22.49 -27.84 6.75
N ASP A 70 23.38 -27.84 7.75
CA ASP A 70 23.06 -27.44 9.12
C ASP A 70 23.33 -25.94 9.40
N VAL A 71 23.75 -25.15 8.40
CA VAL A 71 24.19 -23.75 8.58
C VAL A 71 23.14 -22.73 8.14
N GLU A 72 22.27 -23.10 7.20
CA GLU A 72 21.21 -22.21 6.68
C GLU A 72 20.01 -22.16 7.66
N GLN A 73 19.60 -23.32 8.20
CA GLN A 73 18.51 -23.41 9.20
C GLN A 73 18.84 -22.67 10.51
N ASP A 74 20.10 -22.73 10.95
CA ASP A 74 20.61 -22.06 12.16
C ASP A 74 20.66 -20.52 12.01
N PHE A 75 20.57 -20.00 10.78
CA PHE A 75 20.45 -18.57 10.48
C PHE A 75 18.99 -18.12 10.44
N GLU A 76 18.11 -18.86 9.75
CA GLU A 76 16.68 -18.56 9.66
C GLU A 76 16.01 -18.55 11.03
N GLN A 77 16.17 -19.63 11.83
CA GLN A 77 15.58 -19.69 13.18
C GLN A 77 16.08 -18.57 14.10
N LYS A 78 17.33 -18.16 13.95
CA LYS A 78 17.93 -17.07 14.74
C LYS A 78 17.45 -15.69 14.32
N THR A 79 17.03 -15.53 13.06
CA THR A 79 16.33 -14.32 12.61
C THR A 79 14.86 -14.30 13.05
N GLU A 80 14.19 -15.45 13.10
CA GLU A 80 12.83 -15.57 13.62
C GLU A 80 12.76 -15.27 15.12
N ASP A 81 13.63 -15.88 15.94
CA ASP A 81 13.75 -15.62 17.39
C ASP A 81 14.05 -14.13 17.67
N LEU A 82 14.97 -13.52 16.91
CA LEU A 82 15.30 -12.11 17.07
C LEU A 82 14.13 -11.20 16.68
N ALA A 83 13.44 -11.52 15.59
CA ALA A 83 12.25 -10.79 15.17
C ALA A 83 11.12 -10.95 16.20
N GLU A 84 10.90 -12.14 16.77
CA GLU A 84 9.89 -12.36 17.81
C GLU A 84 10.25 -11.66 19.15
N SER A 85 11.53 -11.56 19.48
CA SER A 85 12.01 -10.73 20.60
C SER A 85 11.83 -9.23 20.36
N LEU A 86 11.93 -8.76 19.10
CA LEU A 86 11.61 -7.38 18.75
C LEU A 86 10.10 -7.11 18.75
N ARG A 87 9.29 -8.03 18.20
CA ARG A 87 7.81 -8.00 18.19
C ARG A 87 7.23 -7.91 19.60
N SER A 88 7.68 -8.77 20.50
CA SER A 88 7.31 -8.71 21.93
C SER A 88 7.72 -7.38 22.58
N SER A 89 8.90 -6.85 22.30
CA SER A 89 9.32 -5.52 22.79
C SER A 89 8.51 -4.36 22.19
N VAL A 90 7.97 -4.50 20.97
CA VAL A 90 7.05 -3.54 20.35
C VAL A 90 5.67 -3.59 21.02
N LYS A 91 5.13 -4.79 21.29
CA LYS A 91 3.91 -4.96 22.11
C LYS A 91 4.05 -4.31 23.49
N GLU A 92 5.16 -4.55 24.20
CA GLU A 92 5.44 -3.96 25.52
C GLU A 92 5.53 -2.42 25.50
N ARG A 93 5.85 -1.81 24.35
CA ARG A 93 5.95 -0.35 24.19
C ARG A 93 4.61 0.31 23.83
N GLY A 94 3.63 -0.47 23.37
CA GLY A 94 2.27 -0.04 23.02
C GLY A 94 2.19 0.94 21.85
N VAL A 95 0.95 1.31 21.48
CA VAL A 95 0.64 2.30 20.41
C VAL A 95 1.49 3.57 20.54
N ALA A 96 1.73 3.94 21.80
CA ALA A 96 2.49 5.08 22.28
C ALA A 96 3.92 5.23 21.73
N ALA A 97 4.55 4.16 21.27
CA ALA A 97 5.90 4.19 20.70
C ALA A 97 5.92 4.22 19.17
N VAL A 98 4.78 3.94 18.53
CA VAL A 98 4.61 3.95 17.07
C VAL A 98 4.00 5.27 16.62
N ALA A 99 2.98 5.75 17.34
CA ALA A 99 2.36 7.05 17.09
C ALA A 99 3.10 8.19 17.83
N THR A 100 4.20 8.64 17.23
CA THR A 100 5.10 9.66 17.81
C THR A 100 4.79 11.08 17.33
N LEU A 101 4.25 11.24 16.12
CA LEU A 101 4.00 12.51 15.46
C LEU A 101 2.93 13.31 16.21
N LYS A 102 1.84 12.67 16.64
CA LYS A 102 0.78 13.31 17.45
C LYS A 102 1.26 13.86 18.79
N ARG A 103 2.44 13.41 19.26
CA ARG A 103 3.09 13.83 20.51
C ARG A 103 4.14 14.92 20.28
N SER A 104 4.53 15.15 19.03
CA SER A 104 5.46 16.20 18.66
C SER A 104 4.84 17.57 18.94
N PRO A 105 5.53 18.48 19.66
CA PRO A 105 5.01 19.82 19.90
C PRO A 105 4.86 20.61 18.59
N LYS A 106 5.66 20.30 17.56
CA LYS A 106 5.53 20.90 16.22
C LYS A 106 4.19 20.55 15.57
N TYR A 107 3.81 19.27 15.64
CA TYR A 107 2.55 18.79 15.06
C TYR A 107 1.34 19.43 15.75
N LEU A 108 1.32 19.42 17.09
CA LEU A 108 0.22 19.98 17.87
C LEU A 108 0.04 21.49 17.64
N ASP A 109 1.13 22.26 17.61
CA ASP A 109 1.10 23.70 17.33
C ASP A 109 0.66 23.97 15.88
N HIS A 110 1.09 23.16 14.91
CA HIS A 110 0.72 23.32 13.50
C HIS A 110 -0.76 22.97 13.22
N VAL A 111 -1.22 21.82 13.70
CA VAL A 111 -2.63 21.39 13.59
C VAL A 111 -3.55 22.39 14.30
N GLN A 112 -3.14 22.92 15.48
CA GLN A 112 -3.93 23.95 16.17
C GLN A 112 -3.97 25.28 15.40
N LYS A 113 -2.89 25.68 14.71
CA LYS A 113 -2.91 26.86 13.83
C LYS A 113 -3.89 26.64 12.68
N ILE A 114 -3.78 25.53 11.96
CA ILE A 114 -4.66 25.20 10.84
C ILE A 114 -6.12 25.18 11.26
N GLN A 115 -6.47 24.52 12.38
CA GLN A 115 -7.84 24.52 12.89
C GLN A 115 -8.39 25.94 13.06
N ARG A 116 -7.61 26.87 13.61
CA ARG A 116 -8.03 28.28 13.76
C ARG A 116 -8.22 28.98 12.42
N PHE A 117 -7.39 28.70 11.40
CA PHE A 117 -7.58 29.25 10.06
C PHE A 117 -8.85 28.69 9.40
N VAL A 118 -9.07 27.38 9.48
CA VAL A 118 -10.28 26.72 8.97
C VAL A 118 -11.54 27.25 9.66
N ASP A 119 -11.54 27.37 11.00
CA ASP A 119 -12.66 27.90 11.77
C ASP A 119 -12.98 29.36 11.39
N VAL A 120 -11.96 30.18 11.08
CA VAL A 120 -12.11 31.59 10.67
C VAL A 120 -12.57 31.71 9.23
N ASP A 121 -12.08 30.88 8.32
CA ASP A 121 -12.52 30.84 6.91
C ASP A 121 -13.98 30.35 6.79
N ASP A 122 -14.43 29.38 7.60
CA ASP A 122 -15.84 28.96 7.67
C ASP A 122 -16.73 30.04 8.33
N SER A 123 -16.22 30.74 9.35
CA SER A 123 -16.99 31.76 10.09
C SER A 123 -17.07 33.11 9.37
N SER A 124 -16.15 33.38 8.45
CA SER A 124 -16.09 34.64 7.73
C SER A 124 -16.14 34.42 6.21
N ALA A 125 -17.23 34.88 5.59
CA ALA A 125 -17.33 35.05 4.14
C ALA A 125 -16.44 36.22 3.64
N ALA A 126 -15.27 36.41 4.25
CA ALA A 126 -14.25 37.33 3.83
C ALA A 126 -13.68 36.87 2.49
N LYS A 127 -13.34 37.81 1.62
CA LYS A 127 -12.75 37.45 0.33
C LYS A 127 -11.43 36.72 0.54
N PRO A 128 -11.15 35.64 -0.23
CA PRO A 128 -9.82 35.05 -0.26
C PRO A 128 -8.77 36.13 -0.53
N GLN A 129 -7.85 36.33 0.40
CA GLN A 129 -6.71 37.23 0.20
C GLN A 129 -5.63 36.49 -0.58
N PRO A 130 -5.03 37.11 -1.63
CA PRO A 130 -3.86 36.59 -2.29
C PRO A 130 -2.77 36.17 -1.32
N LEU A 131 -2.24 34.96 -1.50
CA LEU A 131 -1.09 34.49 -0.76
C LEU A 131 0.18 35.13 -1.33
N GLU A 132 0.76 36.03 -0.56
CA GLU A 132 2.04 36.63 -0.90
C GLU A 132 3.19 35.68 -0.51
N GLU A 133 4.18 35.54 -1.39
CA GLU A 133 5.38 34.73 -1.15
C GLU A 133 6.19 35.33 0.01
N GLY A 134 6.52 34.52 1.02
CA GLY A 134 7.11 34.98 2.28
C GLY A 134 6.09 35.47 3.33
N SER A 135 4.79 35.26 3.11
CA SER A 135 3.77 35.42 4.16
C SER A 135 3.78 34.24 5.15
N VAL A 136 3.29 34.49 6.37
CA VAL A 136 3.12 33.45 7.41
C VAL A 136 2.20 32.32 6.95
N GLU A 137 1.26 32.59 6.03
CA GLU A 137 0.38 31.58 5.44
C GLU A 137 1.10 30.71 4.41
N TYR A 138 2.01 31.26 3.61
CA TYR A 138 2.85 30.49 2.69
C TYR A 138 3.74 29.50 3.45
N ASP A 139 4.43 29.97 4.51
CA ASP A 139 5.23 29.10 5.38
C ASP A 139 4.40 27.99 6.03
N LEU A 140 3.13 28.30 6.37
CA LEU A 140 2.19 27.32 6.91
C LEU A 140 1.79 26.27 5.86
N VAL A 141 1.60 26.65 4.59
CA VAL A 141 1.31 25.71 3.48
C VAL A 141 2.51 24.80 3.20
N VAL A 142 3.74 25.35 3.14
CA VAL A 142 4.96 24.53 2.94
C VAL A 142 5.13 23.53 4.09
N THR A 143 5.03 23.99 5.34
CA THR A 143 5.12 23.14 6.54
C THR A 143 3.99 22.09 6.59
N SER A 144 2.83 22.40 6.01
CA SER A 144 1.70 21.46 5.91
C SER A 144 2.04 20.29 5.01
N ASN A 145 2.62 20.53 3.83
CA ASN A 145 3.02 19.46 2.91
C ASN A 145 4.05 18.52 3.55
N ASP A 146 5.07 19.08 4.22
CA ASP A 146 6.08 18.30 4.95
C ASP A 146 5.46 17.44 6.06
N LEU A 147 4.43 17.96 6.75
CA LEU A 147 3.71 17.22 7.79
C LEU A 147 2.77 16.16 7.22
N MET A 148 2.19 16.35 6.03
CA MET A 148 1.35 15.34 5.39
C MET A 148 2.15 14.09 5.01
N VAL A 149 3.40 14.24 4.55
CA VAL A 149 4.30 13.11 4.32
C VAL A 149 4.60 12.37 5.64
N GLN A 150 4.91 13.11 6.72
CA GLN A 150 5.14 12.50 8.04
C GLN A 150 3.89 11.78 8.59
N ILE A 151 2.68 12.28 8.29
CA ILE A 151 1.44 11.59 8.66
C ILE A 151 1.30 10.28 7.90
N ASP A 152 1.63 10.24 6.61
CA ASP A 152 1.56 9.01 5.81
C ASP A 152 2.57 7.95 6.29
N ASP A 153 3.81 8.35 6.58
CA ASP A 153 4.83 7.48 7.19
C ASP A 153 4.33 6.88 8.52
N GLU A 154 3.67 7.69 9.37
CA GLU A 154 3.13 7.22 10.66
C GLU A 154 1.86 6.38 10.50
N ILE A 155 1.00 6.64 9.51
CA ILE A 155 -0.14 5.77 9.16
C ILE A 155 0.36 4.39 8.74
N GLU A 156 1.41 4.28 7.92
CA GLU A 156 1.99 2.98 7.60
C GLU A 156 2.62 2.28 8.82
N ALA A 157 3.29 3.04 9.70
CA ALA A 157 3.90 2.49 10.91
C ALA A 157 2.84 1.92 11.86
N VAL A 158 1.75 2.68 12.10
CA VAL A 158 0.63 2.22 12.93
C VAL A 158 -0.12 1.07 12.26
N HIS A 159 -0.26 1.06 10.92
CA HIS A 159 -0.84 -0.07 10.20
C HIS A 159 -0.07 -1.38 10.46
N ARG A 160 1.26 -1.36 10.30
CA ARG A 160 2.14 -2.51 10.58
C ARG A 160 1.97 -3.00 12.03
N PHE A 161 1.86 -2.08 12.99
CA PHE A 161 1.62 -2.42 14.40
C PHE A 161 0.25 -3.07 14.66
N ILE A 162 -0.83 -2.55 14.05
CA ILE A 162 -2.17 -3.18 14.13
C ILE A 162 -2.13 -4.58 13.51
N ALA A 163 -1.53 -4.71 12.33
CA ALA A 163 -1.43 -5.98 11.61
C ALA A 163 -0.64 -7.03 12.40
N GLU A 164 0.47 -6.66 13.03
CA GLU A 164 1.27 -7.56 13.89
C GLU A 164 0.45 -8.11 15.07
N ILE A 165 -0.33 -7.26 15.75
CA ILE A 165 -1.19 -7.70 16.86
C ILE A 165 -2.32 -8.57 16.34
N TYR A 166 -3.03 -8.11 15.29
CA TYR A 166 -4.25 -8.73 14.80
C TYR A 166 -3.99 -10.03 14.01
N ALA A 167 -2.77 -10.26 13.53
CA ALA A 167 -2.34 -11.51 12.91
C ALA A 167 -2.52 -12.75 13.82
N ALA A 168 -2.56 -12.58 15.15
CA ALA A 168 -2.91 -13.66 16.07
C ALA A 168 -4.35 -14.19 15.88
N LYS A 169 -5.26 -13.35 15.37
CA LYS A 169 -6.67 -13.65 15.10
C LYS A 169 -6.97 -13.90 13.63
N PHE A 170 -6.41 -13.09 12.74
CA PHE A 170 -6.71 -13.16 11.30
C PHE A 170 -5.48 -12.74 10.47
N PRO A 171 -4.46 -13.62 10.35
CA PRO A 171 -3.20 -13.30 9.67
C PRO A 171 -3.38 -13.02 8.18
N GLU A 172 -4.39 -13.60 7.53
CA GLU A 172 -4.64 -13.39 6.11
C GLU A 172 -5.21 -12.00 5.79
N LEU A 173 -5.73 -11.26 6.78
CA LEU A 173 -6.45 -10.00 6.56
C LEU A 173 -5.57 -8.93 5.88
N ASP A 174 -4.27 -8.87 6.21
CA ASP A 174 -3.32 -7.89 5.67
C ASP A 174 -3.14 -8.06 4.15
N SER A 175 -3.16 -9.31 3.66
CA SER A 175 -3.12 -9.61 2.23
C SER A 175 -4.46 -9.35 1.50
N LEU A 176 -5.58 -9.34 2.23
CA LEU A 176 -6.91 -9.09 1.70
C LEU A 176 -7.27 -7.60 1.64
N VAL A 177 -6.72 -6.80 2.56
CA VAL A 177 -7.00 -5.36 2.68
C VAL A 177 -5.69 -4.58 2.81
N PRO A 178 -4.96 -4.34 1.70
CA PRO A 178 -3.66 -3.65 1.74
C PRO A 178 -3.76 -2.14 2.01
N ASN A 179 -4.97 -1.56 2.05
CA ASN A 179 -5.17 -0.16 2.37
C ASN A 179 -5.25 0.01 3.91
N ALA A 180 -4.32 0.77 4.48
CA ALA A 180 -4.21 0.98 5.92
C ALA A 180 -5.48 1.54 6.61
N LEU A 181 -6.19 2.47 5.94
CA LEU A 181 -7.40 3.08 6.49
C LEU A 181 -8.55 2.07 6.53
N ASP A 182 -8.73 1.32 5.44
CA ASP A 182 -9.78 0.31 5.35
C ASP A 182 -9.46 -0.90 6.23
N TYR A 183 -8.19 -1.29 6.35
CA TYR A 183 -7.74 -2.31 7.30
C TYR A 183 -8.12 -1.94 8.73
N ALA A 184 -7.81 -0.71 9.18
CA ALA A 184 -8.18 -0.26 10.52
C ALA A 184 -9.70 -0.20 10.73
N ARG A 185 -10.49 0.19 9.72
CA ARG A 185 -11.97 0.16 9.77
C ARG A 185 -12.50 -1.26 9.89
N VAL A 186 -11.94 -2.20 9.12
CA VAL A 186 -12.34 -3.62 9.09
C VAL A 186 -11.96 -4.32 10.40
N VAL A 187 -10.74 -4.12 10.91
CA VAL A 187 -10.31 -4.61 12.22
C VAL A 187 -11.24 -4.10 13.32
N LYS A 188 -11.61 -2.82 13.28
CA LYS A 188 -12.54 -2.21 14.25
C LYS A 188 -13.96 -2.76 14.15
N ALA A 189 -14.46 -3.02 12.93
CA ALA A 189 -15.79 -3.60 12.70
C ALA A 189 -15.88 -5.08 13.12
N ILE A 190 -14.84 -5.88 12.85
CA ILE A 190 -14.80 -7.30 13.24
C ILE A 190 -14.48 -7.46 14.73
N GLY A 191 -13.53 -6.69 15.25
CA GLY A 191 -13.03 -6.82 16.61
C GLY A 191 -12.62 -8.25 16.95
N ASN A 192 -13.20 -8.81 18.02
CA ASN A 192 -12.93 -10.19 18.44
C ASN A 192 -13.96 -11.22 17.91
N GLU A 193 -14.86 -10.82 17.01
CA GLU A 193 -15.88 -11.73 16.47
C GLU A 193 -15.24 -12.77 15.53
N MET A 194 -15.67 -14.02 15.67
CA MET A 194 -15.19 -15.16 14.87
C MET A 194 -16.18 -15.49 13.75
N ASP A 195 -17.48 -15.21 13.93
CA ASP A 195 -18.47 -15.34 12.86
C ASP A 195 -18.64 -14.02 12.09
N LEU A 196 -17.90 -13.91 10.98
CA LEU A 196 -17.92 -12.72 10.12
C LEU A 196 -19.29 -12.46 9.47
N THR A 197 -20.20 -13.44 9.44
CA THR A 197 -21.56 -13.24 8.90
C THR A 197 -22.42 -12.35 9.78
N LEU A 198 -22.05 -12.18 11.06
CA LEU A 198 -22.71 -11.28 12.01
C LEU A 198 -22.27 -9.81 11.86
N VAL A 199 -21.20 -9.54 11.10
CA VAL A 199 -20.61 -8.20 10.98
C VAL A 199 -21.27 -7.42 9.83
N GLU A 200 -22.48 -6.90 10.08
CA GLU A 200 -23.27 -6.10 9.12
C GLU A 200 -22.59 -4.78 8.65
N GLU A 201 -21.44 -4.42 9.22
CA GLU A 201 -20.69 -3.22 8.85
C GLU A 201 -19.73 -3.44 7.68
N LEU A 202 -19.22 -4.66 7.45
CA LEU A 202 -18.27 -4.94 6.36
C LEU A 202 -18.79 -4.52 4.96
N PRO A 203 -20.06 -4.78 4.57
CA PRO A 203 -20.62 -4.34 3.28
C PRO A 203 -20.74 -2.81 3.12
N LYS A 204 -20.59 -2.04 4.20
CA LYS A 204 -20.62 -0.57 4.18
C LYS A 204 -19.22 0.04 4.06
N LEU A 205 -18.20 -0.75 4.41
CA LEU A 205 -16.80 -0.33 4.44
C LEU A 205 -16.05 -0.73 3.17
N LEU A 206 -16.37 -1.88 2.59
CA LEU A 206 -15.63 -2.47 1.47
C LEU A 206 -16.54 -2.92 0.32
N PRO A 207 -16.02 -2.98 -0.93
CA PRO A 207 -16.71 -3.60 -2.05
C PRO A 207 -17.05 -5.07 -1.78
N SER A 208 -18.17 -5.54 -2.33
CA SER A 208 -18.69 -6.90 -2.09
C SER A 208 -17.68 -8.03 -2.39
N SER A 209 -16.77 -7.83 -3.35
CA SER A 209 -15.69 -8.78 -3.66
C SER A 209 -14.75 -9.00 -2.48
N ALA A 210 -14.30 -7.91 -1.83
CA ALA A 210 -13.43 -7.98 -0.66
C ALA A 210 -14.17 -8.56 0.54
N VAL A 211 -15.44 -8.19 0.76
CA VAL A 211 -16.26 -8.75 1.86
C VAL A 211 -16.44 -10.27 1.72
N ILE A 212 -16.66 -10.78 0.50
CA ILE A 212 -16.73 -12.23 0.24
C ILE A 212 -15.37 -12.88 0.52
N GLY A 213 -14.26 -12.30 0.04
CA GLY A 213 -12.91 -12.81 0.30
C GLY A 213 -12.58 -12.89 1.79
N ILE A 214 -12.88 -11.83 2.54
CA ILE A 214 -12.72 -11.75 4.00
C ILE A 214 -13.59 -12.79 4.71
N SER A 215 -14.87 -12.94 4.32
CA SER A 215 -15.78 -13.91 4.93
C SER A 215 -15.37 -15.37 4.66
N VAL A 216 -14.96 -15.68 3.43
CA VAL A 216 -14.54 -17.04 3.03
C VAL A 216 -13.23 -17.42 3.72
N THR A 217 -12.21 -16.54 3.65
CA THR A 217 -10.90 -16.81 4.28
C THR A 217 -11.02 -16.83 5.80
N GLY A 218 -11.79 -15.92 6.40
CA GLY A 218 -12.01 -15.88 7.85
C GLY A 218 -12.81 -17.07 8.39
N SER A 219 -13.70 -17.66 7.59
CA SER A 219 -14.37 -18.93 7.95
C SER A 219 -13.40 -20.12 8.00
N GLY A 220 -12.24 -20.02 7.34
CA GLY A 220 -11.20 -21.03 7.29
C GLY A 220 -9.90 -20.66 8.03
N THR A 221 -9.84 -19.49 8.69
CA THR A 221 -8.60 -19.03 9.35
C THR A 221 -8.25 -19.89 10.56
N SER A 222 -6.96 -20.03 10.82
CA SER A 222 -6.42 -20.79 11.96
C SER A 222 -6.21 -19.94 13.22
N GLY A 223 -6.45 -18.62 13.13
CA GLY A 223 -6.24 -17.68 14.21
C GLY A 223 -7.20 -17.85 15.40
N LYS A 224 -6.87 -17.18 16.51
CA LYS A 224 -7.58 -17.30 17.79
C LYS A 224 -8.07 -15.93 18.27
N PRO A 225 -9.15 -15.88 19.09
CA PRO A 225 -9.56 -14.63 19.72
C PRO A 225 -8.40 -13.98 20.49
N LEU A 226 -8.26 -12.67 20.32
CA LEU A 226 -7.27 -11.84 21.01
C LEU A 226 -7.59 -11.77 22.52
N GLY A 227 -6.54 -11.62 23.33
CA GLY A 227 -6.69 -11.25 24.74
C GLY A 227 -7.29 -9.85 24.89
N GLN A 228 -7.93 -9.55 26.03
CA GLN A 228 -8.58 -8.25 26.24
C GLN A 228 -7.62 -7.05 26.15
N GLU A 229 -6.38 -7.22 26.61
CA GLU A 229 -5.33 -6.20 26.55
C GLU A 229 -4.82 -5.97 25.12
N ASP A 230 -4.53 -7.04 24.38
CA ASP A 230 -4.18 -6.98 22.96
C ASP A 230 -5.29 -6.34 22.12
N LEU A 231 -6.54 -6.75 22.34
CA LEU A 231 -7.70 -6.20 21.64
C LEU A 231 -7.90 -4.71 21.94
N LYS A 232 -7.76 -4.29 23.20
CA LYS A 232 -7.83 -2.88 23.60
C LYS A 232 -6.72 -2.06 22.93
N THR A 233 -5.49 -2.56 22.95
CA THR A 233 -4.33 -1.90 22.32
C THR A 233 -4.50 -1.79 20.80
N CYS A 234 -5.04 -2.84 20.17
CA CYS A 234 -5.36 -2.87 18.74
C CYS A 234 -6.45 -1.84 18.38
N MET A 235 -7.54 -1.78 19.15
CA MET A 235 -8.60 -0.78 18.96
C MET A 235 -8.12 0.66 19.16
N GLU A 236 -7.27 0.91 20.17
CA GLU A 236 -6.65 2.22 20.41
C GLU A 236 -5.74 2.62 19.24
N ALA A 237 -4.99 1.69 18.67
CA ALA A 237 -4.18 1.93 17.46
C ALA A 237 -5.04 2.21 16.22
N CYS A 238 -6.15 1.49 16.02
CA CYS A 238 -7.10 1.78 14.95
C CYS A 238 -7.71 3.20 15.09
N ASP A 239 -8.06 3.62 16.30
CA ASP A 239 -8.58 4.97 16.55
C ASP A 239 -7.53 6.06 16.35
N GLU A 240 -6.26 5.81 16.69
CA GLU A 240 -5.15 6.74 16.45
C GLU A 240 -4.86 6.89 14.94
N LEU A 241 -4.82 5.77 14.18
CA LEU A 241 -4.67 5.77 12.72
C LEU A 241 -5.82 6.52 12.03
N LEU A 242 -7.07 6.27 12.44
CA LEU A 242 -8.24 6.99 11.92
C LEU A 242 -8.32 8.45 12.41
N SER A 243 -7.56 8.83 13.44
CA SER A 243 -7.39 10.24 13.81
C SER A 243 -6.35 10.93 12.93
N LEU A 244 -5.23 10.28 12.63
CA LEU A 244 -4.20 10.78 11.72
C LEU A 244 -4.79 11.08 10.33
N ASP A 245 -5.65 10.20 9.81
CA ASP A 245 -6.41 10.43 8.57
C ASP A 245 -7.29 11.69 8.62
N LYS A 246 -8.02 11.92 9.71
CA LYS A 246 -8.85 13.14 9.87
C LYS A 246 -7.98 14.40 9.89
N ASP A 247 -6.88 14.36 10.62
CA ASP A 247 -5.95 15.48 10.71
C ASP A 247 -5.31 15.75 9.34
N LYS A 248 -4.91 14.71 8.59
CA LYS A 248 -4.44 14.83 7.20
C LYS A 248 -5.47 15.46 6.27
N ASN A 249 -6.73 15.00 6.31
CA ASN A 249 -7.81 15.53 5.46
C ASN A 249 -8.12 17.00 5.78
N MET A 250 -8.00 17.42 7.04
CA MET A 250 -8.13 18.84 7.42
C MET A 250 -6.98 19.67 6.86
N ILE A 251 -5.75 19.20 6.99
CA ILE A 251 -4.55 19.87 6.45
C ILE A 251 -4.65 19.97 4.91
N LEU A 252 -5.08 18.90 4.23
CA LEU A 252 -5.30 18.87 2.79
C LEU A 252 -6.28 19.96 2.36
N ARG A 253 -7.46 20.06 2.99
CA ARG A 253 -8.46 21.09 2.66
C ARG A 253 -7.96 22.51 2.88
N PHE A 254 -7.15 22.73 3.91
CA PHE A 254 -6.50 24.02 4.13
C PHE A 254 -5.54 24.36 2.99
N VAL A 255 -4.68 23.41 2.59
CA VAL A 255 -3.75 23.58 1.46
C VAL A 255 -4.50 23.77 0.14
N GLU A 256 -5.55 23.00 -0.15
CA GLU A 256 -6.39 23.13 -1.36
C GLU A 256 -7.06 24.50 -1.45
N SER A 257 -7.66 24.98 -0.36
CA SER A 257 -8.30 26.31 -0.30
C SER A 257 -7.30 27.43 -0.63
N ARG A 258 -6.05 27.27 -0.18
CA ARG A 258 -4.95 28.22 -0.37
C ARG A 258 -4.26 28.08 -1.73
N MET A 259 -4.09 26.88 -2.28
CA MET A 259 -3.55 26.67 -3.63
C MET A 259 -4.51 27.11 -4.74
N ASN A 260 -5.81 26.82 -4.61
CA ASN A 260 -6.82 27.36 -5.53
C ASN A 260 -6.84 28.90 -5.54
N LEU A 261 -6.37 29.54 -4.46
CA LEU A 261 -6.21 30.98 -4.31
C LEU A 261 -5.00 31.53 -5.09
N LEU A 262 -3.92 30.74 -5.20
CA LEU A 262 -2.73 31.05 -5.99
C LEU A 262 -3.01 30.91 -7.49
N ASP A 263 -3.62 29.80 -7.91
CA ASP A 263 -3.93 29.55 -9.33
C ASP A 263 -4.92 30.57 -9.91
N LEU A 264 -5.86 31.09 -9.10
CA LEU A 264 -6.80 32.13 -9.53
C LEU A 264 -6.15 33.50 -9.82
N LEU A 265 -4.86 33.67 -9.52
CA LEU A 265 -4.14 34.94 -9.64
C LEU A 265 -3.20 35.00 -10.87
N VAL A 266 -3.14 33.92 -11.66
CA VAL A 266 -2.26 33.78 -12.83
C VAL A 266 -3.03 33.96 -14.16
N VAL A 267 -4.29 34.43 -14.11
CA VAL A 267 -5.19 34.66 -15.27
C VAL A 267 -5.69 36.10 -15.33
#